data_AF-G3PIZ0-F1
#
_entry.id   AF-G3PIZ0-F1
#
_cell.length_a   1.000
_cell.length_b   1.000
_cell.length_c   1.000
_cell.angle_alpha   90.00
_cell.angle_beta   90.00
_cell.angle_gamma   90.00
#
_symmetry.space_group_name_H-M   'P 1'
#
loop_
_entity.id
_entity.type
_entity.pdbx_description
1 polymer ?
#
loop_
_entity_poly.entity_id
_entity_poly.type
_entity_poly.pdbx_seq_one_letter_code
_entity_poly.pdbx_strand_id
1 'polypeptide(L)'
;MADPTEPAPGSAADGKTDDIDEADLALKGINMLLNNGFKESDELFRLHRNSSPLMSFGASFVSFLTAMMTFEEEKMQTAYDDLKATERLCERENIGVIETLKNKIKRSTDSQRCGLAAVDRLQRQIIVADCQVYLAVLAFIKQELSSYIKGGWVLRKAWKMYNKCYSDITHLQEGRRRRASEQRAAPPPSDASKRSSSPSPRPDAVAGEALDRLKGAVSFGYGLFHLCISMVPPHLLKIVNLLGFPGDRLQGLSALECASESKDMKAPLATLCLLNTV
;
A
#
# COMPACT_ATOMS: atom_id res chain seq x y z
N MET A 1 36.95 59.08 -0.41
CA MET A 1 37.45 57.70 -0.60
C MET A 1 36.25 56.80 -0.53
N ALA A 2 35.89 56.22 -1.67
CA ALA A 2 34.72 55.37 -1.88
C ALA A 2 35.18 53.93 -2.19
N ASP A 3 34.31 52.98 -1.86
CA ASP A 3 34.23 51.55 -2.25
C ASP A 3 35.21 50.54 -1.62
N PRO A 4 34.91 49.20 -1.60
CA PRO A 4 33.69 48.51 -2.07
C PRO A 4 33.09 47.38 -1.18
N THR A 5 31.77 47.24 -1.31
CA THR A 5 30.94 46.05 -1.67
C THR A 5 31.40 44.61 -1.31
N GLU A 6 30.59 43.97 -0.46
CA GLU A 6 30.10 42.55 -0.36
C GLU A 6 30.92 41.35 -0.92
N PRO A 7 30.74 40.13 -0.33
CA PRO A 7 29.77 39.24 -0.95
C PRO A 7 28.87 38.43 0.01
N ALA A 8 27.69 38.12 -0.54
CA ALA A 8 26.55 37.37 -0.02
C ALA A 8 26.85 35.93 0.48
N PRO A 9 25.97 35.35 1.33
CA PRO A 9 26.02 33.94 1.70
C PRO A 9 25.40 33.09 0.58
N GLY A 10 26.25 32.58 -0.30
CA GLY A 10 25.89 31.57 -1.30
C GLY A 10 26.55 30.23 -0.98
N SER A 11 25.80 29.31 -0.39
CA SER A 11 25.83 27.88 -0.73
C SER A 11 24.70 27.22 0.03
N ALA A 12 23.53 27.19 -0.61
CA ALA A 12 22.54 26.17 -0.34
C ALA A 12 23.26 24.83 -0.53
N ALA A 13 23.52 24.14 0.58
CA ALA A 13 23.95 22.76 0.56
C ALA A 13 22.83 21.97 -0.11
N ASP A 14 23.11 21.67 -1.37
CA ASP A 14 22.42 20.77 -2.27
C ASP A 14 21.97 19.53 -1.51
N GLY A 15 20.70 19.54 -1.08
CA GLY A 15 20.04 18.41 -0.47
C GLY A 15 19.79 17.35 -1.54
N LYS A 16 20.84 16.63 -1.93
CA LYS A 16 20.70 15.28 -2.46
C LYS A 16 20.12 14.41 -1.35
N THR A 17 18.81 14.46 -1.18
CA THR A 17 18.08 13.30 -0.67
C THR A 17 18.31 12.21 -1.69
N ASP A 18 19.20 11.26 -1.37
CA ASP A 18 19.29 10.00 -2.09
C ASP A 18 17.86 9.49 -2.28
N ASP A 19 17.48 9.32 -3.55
CA ASP A 19 16.16 8.92 -4.04
C ASP A 19 15.90 7.45 -3.66
N ILE A 20 15.79 7.19 -2.36
CA ILE A 20 15.40 5.89 -1.83
C ILE A 20 13.90 5.76 -2.05
N ASP A 21 13.49 4.75 -2.81
CA ASP A 21 12.10 4.40 -3.05
C ASP A 21 11.34 4.38 -1.71
N GLU A 22 10.28 5.17 -1.59
CA GLU A 22 9.43 5.22 -0.40
C GLU A 22 9.02 3.80 0.03
N ALA A 23 8.78 2.90 -0.92
CA ALA A 23 8.47 1.50 -0.63
C ALA A 23 9.56 0.78 0.17
N ASP A 24 10.83 1.00 -0.17
CA ASP A 24 11.97 0.40 0.51
C ASP A 24 12.15 0.97 1.93
N LEU A 25 11.95 2.28 2.09
CA LEU A 25 11.93 2.91 3.41
C LEU A 25 10.82 2.33 4.28
N ALA A 26 9.66 2.11 3.70
CA ALA A 26 8.50 1.55 4.38
C ALA A 26 8.76 0.11 4.85
N LEU A 27 9.31 -0.72 3.97
CA LEU A 27 9.72 -2.08 4.31
C LEU A 27 10.81 -2.09 5.39
N LYS A 28 11.78 -1.17 5.31
CA LYS A 28 12.81 -1.01 6.35
C LYS A 28 12.19 -0.67 7.71
N GLY A 29 11.23 0.25 7.75
CA GLY A 29 10.50 0.60 8.96
C GLY A 29 9.79 -0.60 9.59
N ILE A 30 9.06 -1.39 8.80
CA ILE A 30 8.40 -2.60 9.30
C ILE A 30 9.40 -3.64 9.79
N ASN A 31 10.54 -3.81 9.11
CA ASN A 31 11.59 -4.71 9.59
C ASN A 31 12.19 -4.24 10.92
N MET A 32 12.40 -2.93 11.13
CA MET A 32 12.82 -2.39 12.43
C MET A 32 11.78 -2.75 13.50
N LEU A 33 10.50 -2.49 13.21
CA LEU A 33 9.40 -2.78 14.12
C LEU A 33 9.36 -4.25 14.57
N LEU A 34 9.48 -5.18 13.63
CA LEU A 34 9.47 -6.63 13.90
C LEU A 34 10.72 -7.13 14.63
N ASN A 35 11.83 -6.38 14.55
CA ASN A 35 13.05 -6.65 15.29
C ASN A 35 13.14 -5.85 16.61
N ASN A 36 11.99 -5.53 17.22
CA ASN A 36 11.85 -4.77 18.47
C ASN A 36 12.34 -3.30 18.40
N GLY A 37 12.66 -2.79 17.22
CA GLY A 37 13.03 -1.39 16.98
C GLY A 37 11.83 -0.47 16.83
N PHE A 38 10.96 -0.41 17.85
CA PHE A 38 9.73 0.39 17.83
C PHE A 38 10.00 1.89 17.68
N LYS A 39 11.01 2.41 18.38
CA LYS A 39 11.34 3.84 18.37
C LYS A 39 11.93 4.26 17.03
N GLU A 40 12.86 3.46 16.52
CA GLU A 40 13.54 3.67 15.25
C GLU A 40 12.54 3.61 14.08
N SER A 41 11.60 2.66 14.14
CA SER A 41 10.51 2.57 13.17
C SER A 41 9.59 3.80 13.23
N ASP A 42 9.20 4.23 14.43
CA ASP A 42 8.32 5.39 14.61
C ASP A 42 8.98 6.69 14.10
N GLU A 43 10.25 6.91 14.43
CA GLU A 43 11.02 8.07 13.94
C GLU A 43 11.13 8.08 12.41
N LEU A 44 11.42 6.93 11.79
CA LEU A 44 11.51 6.79 10.33
C LEU A 44 10.20 7.17 9.64
N PHE A 45 9.07 6.66 10.12
CA PHE A 45 7.77 6.94 9.51
C PHE A 45 7.29 8.37 9.79
N ARG A 46 7.59 8.93 10.97
CA ARG A 46 7.23 10.31 11.31
C ARG A 46 7.89 11.35 10.42
N LEU A 47 9.14 11.10 10.00
CA LEU A 47 9.89 12.01 9.12
C LEU A 47 9.15 12.30 7.80
N HIS A 48 8.35 11.34 7.31
CA HIS A 48 7.66 11.43 6.01
C HIS A 48 6.13 11.34 6.13
N ARG A 49 5.58 11.46 7.34
CA ARG A 49 4.17 11.18 7.65
C ARG A 49 3.17 12.04 6.87
N ASN A 50 3.55 13.27 6.55
CA ASN A 50 2.68 14.25 5.90
C ASN A 50 2.92 14.36 4.39
N SER A 51 3.97 13.74 3.85
CA SER A 51 4.34 13.81 2.43
C SER A 51 3.86 12.59 1.64
N SER A 52 3.84 11.41 2.26
CA SER A 52 3.51 10.15 1.58
C SER A 52 2.39 9.39 2.28
N PRO A 53 1.34 8.95 1.55
CA PRO A 53 0.31 8.08 2.10
C PRO A 53 0.86 6.78 2.68
N LEU A 54 1.91 6.22 2.06
CA LEU A 54 2.52 4.97 2.50
C LEU A 54 3.25 5.15 3.83
N MET A 55 3.96 6.27 3.99
CA MET A 55 4.63 6.62 5.24
C MET A 55 3.65 6.98 6.34
N SER A 56 2.59 7.72 5.99
CA SER A 56 1.48 8.01 6.89
C SER A 56 0.85 6.73 7.44
N PHE A 57 0.61 5.76 6.55
CA PHE A 57 0.10 4.45 6.92
C PHE A 57 1.06 3.68 7.83
N GLY A 58 2.36 3.65 7.50
CA GLY A 58 3.37 3.01 8.35
C GLY A 58 3.41 3.58 9.78
N ALA A 59 3.36 4.91 9.92
CA ALA A 59 3.29 5.57 11.23
C ALA A 59 2.03 5.15 12.01
N SER A 60 0.87 5.16 11.34
CA SER A 60 -0.41 4.75 11.93
C SER A 60 -0.43 3.27 12.30
N PHE A 61 0.28 2.42 11.54
CA PHE A 61 0.46 1.01 11.84
C PHE A 61 1.33 0.78 13.09
N VAL A 62 2.40 1.57 13.28
CA VAL A 62 3.21 1.53 14.52
C VAL A 62 2.37 1.94 15.73
N SER A 63 1.60 3.03 15.63
CA SER A 63 0.65 3.45 16.68
C SER A 63 -0.36 2.35 17.00
N PHE A 64 -0.93 1.72 15.96
CA PHE A 64 -1.86 0.60 16.09
C PHE A 64 -1.23 -0.60 16.81
N LEU A 65 -0.07 -1.08 16.36
CA LEU A 65 0.59 -2.22 17.01
C LEU A 65 1.00 -1.90 18.45
N THR A 66 1.44 -0.68 18.72
CA THR A 66 1.76 -0.25 20.09
C THR A 66 0.53 -0.33 20.98
N ALA A 67 -0.61 0.18 20.51
CA ALA A 67 -1.88 0.11 21.23
C ALA A 67 -2.34 -1.35 21.47
N MET A 68 -2.17 -2.21 20.46
CA MET A 68 -2.50 -3.65 20.55
C MET A 68 -1.67 -4.41 21.57
N MET A 69 -0.42 -4.01 21.81
CA MET A 69 0.45 -4.69 22.78
C MET A 69 0.27 -4.17 24.20
N THR A 70 0.01 -2.87 24.36
CA THR A 70 -0.07 -2.24 25.69
C THR A 70 -1.48 -2.26 26.27
N PHE A 71 -2.51 -2.37 25.43
CA PHE A 71 -3.92 -2.26 25.82
C PHE A 71 -4.25 -0.99 26.63
N GLU A 72 -3.51 0.09 26.40
CA GLU A 72 -3.77 1.39 27.04
C GLU A 72 -4.82 2.17 26.23
N GLU A 73 -5.86 2.68 26.90
CA GLU A 73 -6.96 3.38 26.23
C GLU A 73 -6.52 4.64 25.49
N GLU A 74 -5.58 5.38 26.05
CA GLU A 74 -4.99 6.56 25.42
C GLU A 74 -4.31 6.19 24.10
N LYS A 75 -3.47 5.14 24.10
CA LYS A 75 -2.78 4.66 22.89
C LYS A 75 -3.75 4.10 21.85
N MET A 76 -4.82 3.42 22.28
CA MET A 76 -5.89 2.98 21.38
C MET A 76 -6.59 4.16 20.71
N GLN A 77 -6.83 5.25 21.45
CA GLN A 77 -7.42 6.46 20.90
C GLN A 77 -6.46 7.17 19.92
N THR A 78 -5.18 7.30 20.27
CA THR A 78 -4.15 7.81 19.35
C THR A 78 -4.09 7.00 18.06
N ALA A 79 -4.06 5.68 18.14
CA ALA A 79 -4.06 4.80 16.97
C ALA A 79 -5.32 5.00 16.11
N TYR A 80 -6.49 5.15 16.72
CA TYR A 80 -7.73 5.43 16.02
C TYR A 80 -7.65 6.75 15.23
N ASP A 81 -7.17 7.83 15.87
CA ASP A 81 -7.08 9.16 15.26
C ASP A 81 -6.05 9.19 14.13
N ASP A 82 -4.91 8.54 14.33
CA ASP A 82 -3.86 8.35 13.34
C ASP A 82 -4.38 7.62 12.09
N LEU A 83 -5.06 6.48 12.27
CA LEU A 83 -5.67 5.73 11.17
C LEU A 83 -6.69 6.58 10.41
N LYS A 84 -7.53 7.33 11.13
CA LYS A 84 -8.51 8.24 10.51
C LYS A 84 -7.85 9.39 9.76
N ALA A 85 -6.71 9.89 10.22
CA ALA A 85 -5.95 10.90 9.49
C ALA A 85 -5.39 10.34 8.17
N THR A 86 -4.81 9.13 8.20
CA THR A 86 -4.30 8.44 7.01
C THR A 86 -5.41 8.15 5.99
N GLU A 87 -6.60 7.72 6.43
CA GLU A 87 -7.76 7.53 5.54
C GLU A 87 -8.12 8.81 4.80
N ARG A 88 -8.22 9.94 5.53
CA ARG A 88 -8.55 11.24 4.95
C ARG A 88 -7.48 11.70 3.96
N LEU A 89 -6.21 11.44 4.23
CA LEU A 89 -5.11 11.74 3.30
C LEU A 89 -5.28 10.98 1.97
N CYS A 90 -5.67 9.70 2.04
CA CYS A 90 -5.90 8.88 0.86
C CYS A 90 -7.17 9.28 0.07
N GLU A 91 -8.21 9.76 0.74
CA GLU A 91 -9.49 10.15 0.11
C GLU A 91 -9.45 11.54 -0.53
N ARG A 92 -8.75 12.52 0.08
CA ARG A 92 -8.71 13.92 -0.39
C ARG A 92 -8.17 14.07 -1.81
N GLU A 93 -7.15 13.31 -2.18
CA GLU A 93 -6.54 13.39 -3.51
C GLU A 93 -7.32 12.62 -4.58
N ASN A 94 -8.22 11.73 -4.16
CA ASN A 94 -9.10 10.99 -5.08
C ASN A 94 -10.18 11.89 -5.70
N ILE A 95 -10.55 13.00 -5.03
CA ILE A 95 -11.59 13.95 -5.48
C ILE A 95 -11.04 14.93 -6.53
N GLY A 96 -9.83 15.47 -6.34
CA GLY A 96 -9.24 16.46 -7.27
C GLY A 96 -8.87 15.90 -8.65
N VAL A 97 -8.60 14.60 -8.75
CA VAL A 97 -8.23 13.95 -10.01
C VAL A 97 -9.46 13.63 -10.88
N ILE A 98 -10.61 13.32 -10.28
CA ILE A 98 -11.86 13.02 -11.02
C ILE A 98 -12.39 14.28 -11.73
N GLU A 99 -12.23 15.46 -11.13
CA GLU A 99 -12.66 16.73 -11.71
C GLU A 99 -11.75 17.18 -12.87
N THR A 100 -10.44 16.87 -12.79
CA THR A 100 -9.45 17.22 -13.81
C THR A 100 -9.47 16.26 -15.02
N LEU A 101 -9.81 14.99 -14.80
CA LEU A 101 -9.91 13.95 -15.85
C LEU A 101 -11.07 14.17 -16.83
N LYS A 102 -12.15 14.82 -16.39
CA LYS A 102 -13.33 15.06 -17.23
C LYS A 102 -13.04 15.98 -18.43
N ASN A 103 -11.92 16.73 -18.41
CA ASN A 103 -11.59 17.74 -19.41
C ASN A 103 -10.43 17.39 -20.37
N LYS A 104 -9.77 16.22 -20.27
CA LYS A 104 -8.54 15.95 -21.05
C LYS A 104 -8.45 14.56 -21.72
N ILE A 105 -9.55 14.07 -22.28
CA ILE A 105 -9.51 12.95 -23.25
C ILE A 105 -9.19 13.50 -24.65
N LYS A 106 -7.93 13.91 -24.88
CA LYS A 106 -7.36 14.04 -26.25
C LYS A 106 -5.83 14.20 -26.22
N ARG A 107 -5.07 13.10 -26.26
CA ARG A 107 -3.92 12.86 -27.17
C ARG A 107 -3.02 11.69 -26.72
N SER A 108 -2.55 10.96 -27.72
CA SER A 108 -1.80 9.70 -27.71
C SER A 108 -0.33 9.81 -27.30
N THR A 109 -0.02 10.48 -26.19
CA THR A 109 1.33 10.49 -25.56
C THR A 109 1.25 10.18 -24.05
N ASP A 110 0.08 9.79 -23.55
CA ASP A 110 -0.30 9.87 -22.12
C ASP A 110 -0.51 8.49 -21.44
N SER A 111 -0.04 7.39 -22.06
CA SER A 111 -0.21 6.04 -21.48
C SER A 111 0.66 5.82 -20.23
N GLN A 112 1.82 6.49 -20.17
CA GLN A 112 2.80 6.39 -19.07
C GLN A 112 2.34 7.09 -17.77
N ARG A 113 1.82 8.33 -17.87
CA ARG A 113 1.31 9.08 -16.72
C ARG A 113 0.05 8.44 -16.15
N CYS A 114 -0.75 7.82 -17.02
CA CYS A 114 -1.92 7.03 -16.64
C CYS A 114 -1.54 5.79 -15.82
N GLY A 115 -0.43 5.10 -16.16
CA GLY A 115 0.04 3.92 -15.43
C GLY A 115 0.44 4.24 -13.99
N LEU A 116 1.30 5.24 -13.78
CA LEU A 116 1.72 5.66 -12.43
C LEU A 116 0.57 6.23 -11.60
N ALA A 117 -0.36 6.98 -12.22
CA ALA A 117 -1.56 7.46 -11.53
C ALA A 117 -2.51 6.31 -11.12
N ALA A 118 -2.61 5.26 -11.94
CA ALA A 118 -3.39 4.07 -11.59
C ALA A 118 -2.76 3.32 -10.40
N VAL A 119 -1.43 3.18 -10.39
CA VAL A 119 -0.67 2.59 -9.28
C VAL A 119 -0.89 3.39 -7.99
N ASP A 120 -0.71 4.72 -8.01
CA ASP A 120 -0.95 5.58 -6.84
C ASP A 120 -2.39 5.45 -6.31
N ARG A 121 -3.39 5.46 -7.20
CA ARG A 121 -4.79 5.27 -6.82
C ARG A 121 -5.03 3.92 -6.16
N LEU A 122 -4.45 2.85 -6.69
CA LEU A 122 -4.58 1.50 -6.13
C LEU A 122 -3.88 1.42 -4.76
N GLN A 123 -2.70 2.03 -4.61
CA GLN A 123 -1.99 2.12 -3.33
C GLN A 123 -2.87 2.76 -2.24
N ARG A 124 -3.48 3.90 -2.55
CA ARG A 124 -4.39 4.60 -1.62
C ARG A 124 -5.61 3.77 -1.25
N GLN A 125 -6.19 3.06 -2.23
CA GLN A 125 -7.34 2.19 -1.97
C GLN A 125 -6.97 1.01 -1.06
N ILE A 126 -5.79 0.42 -1.24
CA ILE A 126 -5.28 -0.63 -0.36
C ILE A 126 -5.07 -0.08 1.05
N ILE A 127 -4.40 1.07 1.19
CA ILE A 127 -4.17 1.72 2.49
C ILE A 127 -5.49 2.01 3.22
N VAL A 128 -6.50 2.54 2.52
CA VAL A 128 -7.82 2.76 3.13
C VAL A 128 -8.45 1.43 3.56
N ALA A 129 -8.31 0.36 2.78
CA ALA A 129 -8.81 -0.95 3.18
C ALA A 129 -8.11 -1.46 4.45
N ASP A 130 -6.78 -1.29 4.56
CA ASP A 130 -6.01 -1.65 5.76
C ASP A 130 -6.47 -0.84 6.98
N CYS A 131 -6.64 0.47 6.84
CA CYS A 131 -7.15 1.32 7.90
C CYS A 131 -8.53 0.85 8.40
N GLN A 132 -9.45 0.48 7.49
CA GLN A 132 -10.76 -0.04 7.87
C GLN A 132 -10.63 -1.34 8.68
N VAL A 133 -9.71 -2.25 8.32
CA VAL A 133 -9.46 -3.47 9.10
C VAL A 133 -8.95 -3.13 10.50
N TYR A 134 -7.93 -2.28 10.62
CA TYR A 134 -7.35 -1.94 11.93
C TYR A 134 -8.34 -1.21 12.83
N LEU A 135 -9.17 -0.32 12.27
CA LEU A 135 -10.26 0.33 12.99
C LEU A 135 -11.32 -0.67 13.48
N ALA A 136 -11.66 -1.68 12.68
CA ALA A 136 -12.57 -2.74 13.12
C ALA A 136 -11.96 -3.57 14.26
N VAL A 137 -10.65 -3.87 14.19
CA VAL A 137 -9.93 -4.58 15.26
C VAL A 137 -9.94 -3.77 16.56
N LEU A 138 -9.61 -2.48 16.50
CA LEU A 138 -9.68 -1.59 17.68
C LEU A 138 -11.09 -1.54 18.28
N ALA A 139 -12.12 -1.47 17.44
CA ALA A 139 -13.52 -1.47 17.88
C ALA A 139 -13.92 -2.77 18.57
N PHE A 140 -13.41 -3.93 18.11
CA PHE A 140 -13.68 -5.22 18.74
C PHE A 140 -12.98 -5.37 20.09
N ILE A 141 -11.79 -4.82 20.24
CA ILE A 141 -11.02 -4.90 21.49
C ILE A 141 -11.63 -4.07 22.61
N LYS A 142 -12.30 -2.95 22.27
CA LYS A 142 -13.04 -2.15 23.26
C LYS A 142 -14.27 -2.85 23.84
N GLN A 143 -14.63 -4.04 23.33
CA GLN A 143 -15.71 -4.91 23.81
C GLN A 143 -17.13 -4.29 23.90
N GLU A 144 -17.38 -3.20 23.18
CA GLU A 144 -18.70 -2.59 23.14
C GLU A 144 -19.63 -3.34 22.16
N LEU A 145 -20.75 -3.88 22.66
CA LEU A 145 -21.68 -4.69 21.86
C LEU A 145 -22.19 -3.97 20.60
N SER A 146 -22.41 -2.66 20.69
CA SER A 146 -22.84 -1.80 19.57
C SER A 146 -21.74 -1.61 18.50
N SER A 147 -20.48 -1.78 18.89
CA SER A 147 -19.31 -1.66 18.04
C SER A 147 -19.04 -2.93 17.23
N TYR A 148 -19.52 -4.11 17.67
CA TYR A 148 -19.37 -5.36 16.91
C TYR A 148 -20.13 -5.35 15.58
N ILE A 149 -21.38 -4.86 15.58
CA ILE A 149 -22.18 -4.76 14.34
C ILE A 149 -21.48 -3.80 13.37
N LYS A 150 -21.09 -2.62 13.86
CA LYS A 150 -20.36 -1.62 13.07
C LYS A 150 -19.04 -2.19 12.52
N GLY A 151 -18.27 -2.89 13.35
CA GLY A 151 -17.01 -3.52 12.94
C GLY A 151 -17.23 -4.59 11.86
N GLY A 152 -18.29 -5.40 11.95
CA GLY A 152 -18.67 -6.34 10.89
C GLY A 152 -18.99 -5.66 9.55
N TRP A 153 -19.71 -4.54 9.57
CA TRP A 153 -19.98 -3.73 8.38
C TRP A 153 -18.71 -3.10 7.80
N VAL A 154 -17.81 -2.61 8.66
CA VAL A 154 -16.51 -2.05 8.28
C VAL A 154 -15.63 -3.12 7.62
N LEU A 155 -15.57 -4.33 8.19
CA LEU A 155 -14.86 -5.46 7.58
C LEU A 155 -15.43 -5.81 6.20
N ARG A 156 -16.75 -5.76 6.03
CA ARG A 156 -17.40 -5.96 4.73
C ARG A 156 -16.95 -4.93 3.70
N LYS A 157 -16.85 -3.66 4.11
CA LYS A 157 -16.34 -2.59 3.24
C LYS A 157 -14.88 -2.86 2.87
N ALA A 158 -14.02 -3.18 3.84
CA ALA A 158 -12.62 -3.50 3.60
C ALA A 158 -12.44 -4.67 2.63
N TRP A 159 -13.18 -5.78 2.83
CA TRP A 159 -13.18 -6.93 1.92
C TRP A 159 -13.49 -6.54 0.48
N LYS A 160 -14.56 -5.76 0.26
CA LYS A 160 -14.93 -5.30 -1.09
C LYS A 160 -13.83 -4.48 -1.74
N MET A 161 -13.13 -3.66 -0.95
CA MET A 161 -12.00 -2.86 -1.43
C MET A 161 -10.81 -3.75 -1.82
N TYR A 162 -10.42 -4.71 -0.98
CA TYR A 162 -9.36 -5.67 -1.31
C TYR A 162 -9.69 -6.49 -2.55
N ASN A 163 -10.89 -7.08 -2.61
CA ASN A 163 -11.31 -7.91 -3.74
C ASN A 163 -11.29 -7.12 -5.06
N LYS A 164 -11.77 -5.86 -5.02
CA LYS A 164 -11.71 -4.97 -6.18
C LYS A 164 -10.26 -4.67 -6.58
N CYS A 165 -9.41 -4.23 -5.66
CA CYS A 165 -8.02 -3.89 -5.95
C CYS A 165 -7.25 -5.11 -6.47
N TYR A 166 -7.49 -6.29 -5.90
CA TYR A 166 -6.88 -7.55 -6.32
C TYR A 166 -7.24 -7.89 -7.77
N SER A 167 -8.52 -7.75 -8.13
CA SER A 167 -9.01 -7.95 -9.49
C SER A 167 -8.43 -6.93 -10.47
N ASP A 168 -8.46 -5.64 -10.11
CA ASP A 168 -7.97 -4.54 -10.94
C ASP A 168 -6.47 -4.69 -11.23
N ILE A 169 -5.66 -5.01 -10.20
CA ILE A 169 -4.21 -5.23 -10.35
C ILE A 169 -3.93 -6.45 -11.25
N THR A 170 -4.65 -7.55 -11.04
CA THR A 170 -4.48 -8.78 -11.85
C THR A 170 -4.75 -8.51 -13.33
N HIS A 171 -5.83 -7.79 -13.66
CA HIS A 171 -6.12 -7.39 -15.03
C HIS A 171 -5.04 -6.47 -15.63
N LEU A 172 -4.51 -5.52 -14.85
CA LEU A 172 -3.44 -4.63 -15.30
C LEU A 172 -2.15 -5.39 -15.59
N GLN A 173 -1.78 -6.37 -14.75
CA GLN A 173 -0.62 -7.24 -14.96
C GLN A 173 -0.80 -8.12 -16.21
N GLU A 174 -1.97 -8.74 -16.39
CA GLU A 174 -2.27 -9.54 -17.59
C GLU A 174 -2.22 -8.71 -18.87
N GLY A 175 -2.81 -7.51 -18.87
CA GLY A 175 -2.79 -6.60 -20.00
C GLY A 175 -1.38 -6.11 -20.34
N ARG A 176 -0.50 -5.95 -19.34
CA ARG A 176 0.92 -5.67 -19.55
C ARG A 176 1.65 -6.87 -20.15
N ARG A 177 1.41 -8.09 -19.63
CA ARG A 177 2.04 -9.32 -20.13
C ARG A 177 1.69 -9.59 -21.60
N ARG A 178 0.43 -9.37 -21.99
CA ARG A 178 -0.04 -9.51 -23.39
C ARG A 178 0.68 -8.53 -24.33
N ARG A 179 0.76 -7.26 -23.96
CA ARG A 179 1.49 -6.23 -24.73
C ARG A 179 2.98 -6.57 -24.88
N ALA A 180 3.61 -7.08 -23.82
CA ALA A 180 5.00 -7.50 -23.88
C ALA A 180 5.22 -8.71 -24.82
N SER A 181 4.30 -9.68 -24.83
CA SER A 181 4.37 -10.81 -25.77
C SER A 181 4.16 -10.41 -27.23
N GLU A 182 3.25 -9.46 -27.49
CA GLU A 182 2.99 -8.93 -28.84
C GLU A 182 4.19 -8.15 -29.38
N GLN A 183 4.83 -7.32 -28.55
CA GLN A 183 6.04 -6.58 -28.92
C GLN A 183 7.24 -7.49 -29.20
N ARG A 184 7.33 -8.65 -28.53
CA ARG A 184 8.41 -9.63 -28.74
C ARG A 184 8.20 -10.50 -29.98
N ALA A 185 6.96 -10.58 -30.48
CA ALA A 185 6.59 -11.30 -31.69
C ALA A 185 6.70 -10.44 -32.98
N ALA A 186 6.89 -9.12 -32.86
CA ALA A 186 7.13 -8.23 -33.99
C ALA A 186 8.57 -8.37 -34.53
N PRO A 187 8.79 -8.36 -35.86
CA PRO A 187 10.14 -8.44 -36.43
C PRO A 187 11.00 -7.23 -36.01
N PRO A 188 12.31 -7.40 -35.80
CA PRO A 188 13.18 -6.31 -35.40
C PRO A 188 13.22 -5.23 -36.50
N PRO A 189 13.12 -3.93 -36.14
CA PRO A 189 13.35 -2.87 -37.11
C PRO A 189 14.81 -2.93 -37.57
N SER A 190 15.00 -2.94 -38.89
CA SER A 190 16.29 -2.84 -39.55
C SER A 190 16.83 -1.43 -39.42
N ASP A 191 17.43 -1.08 -38.28
CA ASP A 191 18.52 -0.09 -38.19
C ASP A 191 19.09 -0.04 -36.77
N ALA A 192 20.20 -0.73 -36.57
CA ALA A 192 20.95 -0.74 -35.31
C ALA A 192 22.01 0.36 -35.33
N SER A 193 21.65 1.58 -34.94
CA SER A 193 22.65 2.53 -34.44
C SER A 193 22.78 2.40 -32.92
N LYS A 194 23.85 1.73 -32.49
CA LYS A 194 24.25 1.62 -31.08
C LYS A 194 24.47 3.02 -30.52
N ARG A 195 23.64 3.46 -29.58
CA ARG A 195 24.01 4.50 -28.62
C ARG A 195 24.04 3.89 -27.23
N SER A 196 25.25 3.84 -26.68
CA SER A 196 25.53 3.63 -25.26
C SER A 196 24.95 4.79 -24.47
N SER A 197 23.90 4.53 -23.69
CA SER A 197 23.47 5.41 -22.60
C SER A 197 23.33 4.57 -21.34
N SER A 198 23.81 5.15 -20.23
CA SER A 198 23.79 4.66 -18.85
C SER A 198 22.50 3.95 -18.42
N PRO A 199 22.55 3.10 -17.37
CA PRO A 199 21.40 2.29 -16.93
C PRO A 199 20.45 3.15 -16.08
N SER A 200 19.71 4.07 -16.68
CA SER A 200 18.51 4.59 -16.05
C SER A 200 17.35 3.62 -16.30
N PRO A 201 16.60 3.17 -15.27
CA PRO A 201 15.49 2.27 -15.46
C PRO A 201 14.44 2.91 -16.37
N ARG A 202 14.01 2.18 -17.41
CA ARG A 202 12.96 2.65 -18.31
C ARG A 202 11.68 2.92 -17.49
N PRO A 203 10.96 4.03 -17.69
CA PRO A 203 9.77 4.37 -16.89
C PRO A 203 8.70 3.27 -16.83
N ASP A 204 8.57 2.48 -17.91
CA ASP A 204 7.67 1.32 -17.93
C ASP A 204 8.10 0.23 -16.94
N ALA A 205 9.40 0.03 -16.72
CA ALA A 205 9.92 -0.92 -15.75
C ALA A 205 9.55 -0.52 -14.32
N VAL A 206 9.72 0.76 -13.97
CA VAL A 206 9.37 1.32 -12.65
C VAL A 206 7.88 1.15 -12.34
N ALA A 207 7.01 1.48 -13.29
CA ALA A 207 5.57 1.26 -13.13
C ALA A 207 5.19 -0.24 -13.01
N GLY A 208 6.05 -1.14 -13.51
CA GLY A 208 5.86 -2.59 -13.38
C GLY A 208 6.20 -3.09 -12.01
N GLU A 209 7.38 -2.72 -11.52
CA GLU A 209 7.83 -3.06 -10.17
C GLU A 209 6.86 -2.53 -9.11
N ALA A 210 6.38 -1.29 -9.27
CA ALA A 210 5.38 -0.74 -8.36
C ALA A 210 4.04 -1.50 -8.42
N LEU A 211 3.60 -1.94 -9.60
CA LEU A 211 2.39 -2.74 -9.76
C LEU A 211 2.53 -4.14 -9.12
N ASP A 212 3.69 -4.78 -9.30
CA ASP A 212 4.01 -6.08 -8.70
C ASP A 212 4.10 -5.98 -7.18
N ARG A 213 4.68 -4.89 -6.66
CA ARG A 213 4.65 -4.58 -5.22
C ARG A 213 3.22 -4.41 -4.70
N LEU A 214 2.37 -3.65 -5.40
CA LEU A 214 0.96 -3.51 -5.02
C LEU A 214 0.20 -4.83 -5.08
N LYS A 215 0.57 -5.74 -6.00
CA LYS A 215 0.04 -7.10 -6.00
C LYS A 215 0.40 -7.82 -4.70
N GLY A 216 1.62 -7.71 -4.21
CA GLY A 216 2.00 -8.20 -2.88
C GLY A 216 1.17 -7.57 -1.75
N ALA A 217 1.09 -6.23 -1.75
CA ALA A 217 0.37 -5.45 -0.72
C ALA A 217 -1.11 -5.85 -0.59
N VAL A 218 -1.82 -5.97 -1.72
CA VAL A 218 -3.24 -6.36 -1.73
C VAL A 218 -3.44 -7.83 -1.41
N SER A 219 -2.50 -8.69 -1.80
CA SER A 219 -2.59 -10.14 -1.57
C SER A 219 -2.49 -10.48 -0.08
N PHE A 220 -1.77 -9.68 0.72
CA PHE A 220 -1.77 -9.83 2.17
C PHE A 220 -3.18 -9.71 2.76
N GLY A 221 -3.87 -8.59 2.52
CA GLY A 221 -5.22 -8.36 3.04
C GLY A 221 -6.24 -9.34 2.46
N TYR A 222 -6.20 -9.55 1.14
CA TYR A 222 -7.06 -10.53 0.46
C TYR A 222 -6.90 -11.94 1.04
N GLY A 223 -5.65 -12.38 1.22
CA GLY A 223 -5.32 -13.68 1.77
C GLY A 223 -5.74 -13.83 3.24
N LEU A 224 -5.52 -12.80 4.05
CA LEU A 224 -5.92 -12.78 5.46
C LEU A 224 -7.43 -12.91 5.62
N PHE A 225 -8.24 -12.23 4.80
CA PHE A 225 -9.70 -12.39 4.83
C PHE A 225 -10.11 -13.85 4.54
N HIS A 226 -9.63 -14.41 3.43
CA HIS A 226 -9.91 -15.79 3.05
C HIS A 226 -9.50 -16.79 4.14
N LEU A 227 -8.33 -16.60 4.72
CA LEU A 227 -7.79 -17.46 5.76
C LEU A 227 -8.59 -17.36 7.07
N CYS A 228 -8.79 -16.15 7.58
CA CYS A 228 -9.53 -15.91 8.83
C CYS A 228 -10.97 -16.46 8.74
N ILE A 229 -11.63 -16.28 7.58
CA ILE A 229 -12.98 -16.82 7.37
C ILE A 229 -12.96 -18.35 7.34
N SER A 230 -11.94 -18.97 6.73
CA SER A 230 -11.82 -20.42 6.70
C SER A 230 -11.65 -21.06 8.09
N MET A 231 -11.20 -20.27 9.08
CA MET A 231 -11.06 -20.69 10.47
C MET A 231 -12.34 -20.47 11.29
N VAL A 232 -13.35 -19.78 10.75
CA VAL A 232 -14.61 -19.53 11.47
C VAL A 232 -15.37 -20.85 11.66
N PRO A 233 -15.77 -21.19 12.89
CA PRO A 233 -16.52 -22.40 13.16
C PRO A 233 -17.80 -22.55 12.30
N PRO A 234 -18.17 -23.77 11.86
CA PRO A 234 -19.29 -23.99 10.94
C PRO A 234 -20.63 -23.40 11.41
N HIS A 235 -20.86 -23.35 12.72
CA HIS A 235 -22.08 -22.80 13.30
C HIS A 235 -22.18 -21.27 13.14
N LEU A 236 -21.06 -20.57 12.93
CA LEU A 236 -21.00 -19.12 12.68
C LEU A 236 -20.96 -18.77 11.18
N LEU A 237 -20.77 -19.75 10.28
CA LEU A 237 -20.68 -19.50 8.84
C LEU A 237 -21.95 -18.87 8.25
N LYS A 238 -23.14 -19.12 8.83
CA LYS A 238 -24.39 -18.48 8.38
C LYS A 238 -24.34 -16.96 8.53
N ILE A 239 -23.72 -16.45 9.59
CA ILE A 239 -23.57 -15.01 9.86
C ILE A 239 -22.53 -14.41 8.90
N VAL A 240 -21.42 -15.13 8.67
CA VAL A 240 -20.38 -14.68 7.73
C VAL A 240 -20.89 -14.67 6.28
N ASN A 241 -21.66 -15.68 5.88
CA ASN A 241 -22.30 -15.74 4.57
C ASN A 241 -23.35 -14.63 4.39
N LEU A 242 -24.09 -14.28 5.44
CA LEU A 242 -25.02 -13.13 5.43
C LEU A 242 -24.29 -11.80 5.21
N LEU A 243 -23.08 -11.66 5.75
CA LEU A 243 -22.22 -10.49 5.49
C LEU A 243 -21.57 -10.54 4.09
N GLY A 244 -21.61 -11.68 3.41
CA GLY A 244 -21.21 -11.82 2.01
C GLY A 244 -19.70 -11.97 1.81
N PHE A 245 -19.00 -12.62 2.74
CA PHE A 245 -17.58 -12.91 2.59
C PHE A 245 -17.35 -14.34 2.07
N PRO A 246 -16.68 -14.56 0.93
CA PRO A 246 -16.21 -15.88 0.55
C PRO A 246 -14.96 -16.25 1.37
N GLY A 247 -14.96 -17.44 1.96
CA GLY A 247 -13.79 -18.02 2.63
C GLY A 247 -13.26 -19.21 1.83
N ASP A 248 -11.98 -19.20 1.53
CA ASP A 248 -11.30 -20.30 0.84
C ASP A 248 -9.87 -20.36 1.36
N ARG A 249 -9.55 -21.41 2.11
CA ARG A 249 -8.26 -21.57 2.76
C ARG A 249 -7.12 -21.61 1.74
N LEU A 250 -7.29 -22.30 0.61
CA LEU A 250 -6.23 -22.48 -0.39
C LEU A 250 -5.95 -21.16 -1.11
N GLN A 251 -7.00 -20.41 -1.47
CA GLN A 251 -6.83 -19.06 -2.02
C GLN A 251 -6.17 -18.14 -1.00
N GLY A 252 -6.55 -18.24 0.28
CA GLY A 252 -5.93 -17.49 1.38
C GLY A 252 -4.43 -17.72 1.49
N LEU A 253 -4.02 -18.99 1.52
CA LEU A 253 -2.61 -19.39 1.61
C LEU A 253 -1.81 -18.95 0.38
N SER A 254 -2.33 -19.18 -0.83
CA SER A 254 -1.64 -18.78 -2.07
C SER A 254 -1.45 -17.26 -2.17
N ALA A 255 -2.43 -16.48 -1.74
CA ALA A 255 -2.31 -15.02 -1.71
C ALA A 255 -1.30 -14.54 -0.66
N LEU A 256 -1.26 -15.17 0.52
CA LEU A 256 -0.26 -14.86 1.55
C LEU A 256 1.17 -15.24 1.12
N GLU A 257 1.33 -16.37 0.43
CA GLU A 257 2.61 -16.79 -0.16
C GLU A 257 3.10 -15.75 -1.18
N CYS A 258 2.24 -15.34 -2.12
CA CYS A 258 2.53 -14.25 -3.06
C CYS A 258 2.91 -12.93 -2.35
N ALA A 259 2.23 -12.59 -1.25
CA ALA A 259 2.57 -11.40 -0.47
C ALA A 259 3.94 -11.53 0.23
N SER A 260 4.29 -12.71 0.75
CA SER A 260 5.55 -12.97 1.46
C SER A 260 6.78 -12.88 0.56
N GLU A 261 6.64 -13.20 -0.73
CA GLU A 261 7.72 -13.11 -1.73
C GLU A 261 7.86 -11.70 -2.33
N SER A 262 6.98 -10.77 -1.96
CA SER A 262 6.99 -9.42 -2.50
C SER A 262 7.98 -8.50 -1.78
N LYS A 263 8.27 -7.34 -2.39
CA LYS A 263 9.02 -6.24 -1.74
C LYS A 263 8.13 -5.26 -0.99
N ASP A 264 6.87 -5.60 -0.73
CA ASP A 264 5.97 -4.72 0.00
C ASP A 264 6.26 -4.75 1.49
N MET A 265 5.97 -3.65 2.19
CA MET A 265 6.14 -3.55 3.65
C MET A 265 5.38 -4.63 4.43
N LYS A 266 4.34 -5.25 3.85
CA LYS A 266 3.56 -6.31 4.46
C LYS A 266 4.16 -7.71 4.27
N ALA A 267 5.19 -7.89 3.45
CA ALA A 267 5.79 -9.19 3.18
C ALA A 267 6.30 -9.92 4.44
N PRO A 268 6.98 -9.25 5.39
CA PRO A 268 7.37 -9.87 6.66
C PRO A 268 6.16 -10.32 7.50
N LEU A 269 5.06 -9.53 7.49
CA LEU A 269 3.82 -9.88 8.19
C LEU A 269 3.15 -11.10 7.56
N ALA A 270 3.14 -11.19 6.23
CA ALA A 270 2.63 -12.36 5.50
C ALA A 270 3.41 -13.63 5.87
N THR A 271 4.74 -13.51 5.97
CA THR A 271 5.61 -14.61 6.42
C THR A 271 5.22 -15.08 7.82
N LEU A 272 5.04 -14.15 8.77
CA LEU A 272 4.60 -14.48 10.13
C LEU A 272 3.20 -15.13 10.16
N CYS A 273 2.26 -14.66 9.33
CA CYS A 273 0.95 -15.28 9.20
C CYS A 273 1.04 -16.73 8.71
N LEU A 274 1.87 -16.99 7.68
CA LEU A 274 2.06 -18.33 7.14
C LEU A 274 2.65 -19.28 8.18
N LEU A 275 3.68 -18.85 8.92
CA LEU A 275 4.31 -19.66 9.97
C LEU A 275 3.33 -20.12 11.06
N ASN A 276 2.31 -19.31 11.37
CA ASN A 276 1.29 -19.64 12.38
C ASN A 276 0.12 -20.46 11.83
N THR A 277 0.10 -20.76 10.53
CA THR A 277 -1.02 -21.42 9.85
C THR A 277 -0.72 -22.86 9.44
N VAL A 278 0.57 -23.24 9.44
CA VAL A 278 1.07 -24.61 9.25
C VAL A 278 1.29 -25.27 10.60
#